data_AF-A0A1E2SHZ5-F1
#
_entry.id   AF-A0A1E2SHZ5-F1
#
_cell.length_a   1.000
_cell.length_b   1.000
_cell.length_c   1.000
_cell.angle_alpha   90.00
_cell.angle_beta   90.00
_cell.angle_gamma   90.00
#
_symmetry.space_group_name_H-M   'P 1'
#
loop_
_entity.id
_entity.type
_entity.pdbx_description
1 polymer ?
#
loop_
_entity_poly.entity_id
_entity_poly.type
_entity_poly.pdbx_seq_one_letter_code
_entity_poly.pdbx_strand_id
1 'polypeptide(L)'
;MANISIADIKALREQLGTGMVDTKKALEEAGGDLEKATEILRLKGAKGNAKRADRSTSEGLVAAKENANGTATMIELACETDFVAKGEKFVALSDTVLDAIAAAGSTTIEEALAAPAGSQTVAEFIGDEAAILGEKIELRRVAVVNGEHVAIYLHKTSKDLPPQVGVVVGYAGDDTETARSIAQHISFANPAHLTREDVPAEEVESERRIVKEISRSEGKPEAALPKIIEGRLGAFFKQVALLEQEYARDNKLTISQVLKDSGLTVSGFARFKVGA
;
A
#
# COMPACT_ATOMS: atom_id res chain seq x y z
N MET A 1 41.66 -18.22 -4.23
CA MET A 1 40.29 -17.64 -4.22
C MET A 1 40.31 -16.45 -5.17
N ALA A 2 39.33 -16.33 -6.08
CA ALA A 2 39.20 -15.14 -6.90
C ALA A 2 39.07 -13.91 -5.99
N ASN A 3 39.76 -12.82 -6.33
CA ASN A 3 39.78 -11.61 -5.51
C ASN A 3 38.52 -10.78 -5.80
N ILE A 4 37.37 -11.21 -5.26
CA ILE A 4 36.08 -10.55 -5.47
C ILE A 4 36.06 -9.27 -4.66
N SER A 5 35.98 -8.13 -5.33
CA SER A 5 35.91 -6.84 -4.65
C SER A 5 34.48 -6.50 -4.25
N ILE A 6 34.34 -5.63 -3.24
CA ILE A 6 33.03 -5.04 -2.88
C ILE A 6 32.44 -4.27 -4.07
N ALA A 7 33.28 -3.71 -4.94
CA ALA A 7 32.85 -3.01 -6.14
C ALA A 7 32.20 -3.95 -7.15
N ASP A 8 32.74 -5.16 -7.36
CA ASP A 8 32.17 -6.15 -8.29
C ASP A 8 30.81 -6.65 -7.80
N ILE A 9 30.70 -6.91 -6.49
CA ILE A 9 29.42 -7.28 -5.86
C ILE A 9 28.41 -6.15 -6.04
N LYS A 10 28.81 -4.90 -5.82
CA LYS A 10 27.93 -3.73 -5.98
C LYS A 10 27.49 -3.56 -7.43
N ALA A 11 28.40 -3.66 -8.40
CA ALA A 11 28.11 -3.50 -9.82
C ALA A 11 27.11 -4.55 -10.32
N LEU A 12 27.34 -5.84 -10.02
CA LEU A 12 26.42 -6.91 -10.42
C LEU A 12 25.04 -6.75 -9.77
N ARG A 13 25.03 -6.31 -8.50
CA ARG A 13 23.81 -6.07 -7.74
C ARG A 13 22.99 -4.90 -8.31
N GLU A 14 23.64 -3.80 -8.66
CA GLU A 14 22.99 -2.65 -9.30
C GLU A 14 22.44 -3.02 -10.68
N GLN A 15 23.17 -3.83 -11.44
CA GLN A 15 22.74 -4.29 -12.76
C GLN A 15 21.51 -5.19 -12.71
N LEU A 16 21.45 -6.14 -11.77
CA LEU A 16 20.42 -7.18 -11.73
C LEU A 16 19.32 -6.93 -10.70
N GLY A 17 19.56 -6.06 -9.72
CA GLY A 17 18.66 -5.80 -8.59
C GLY A 17 18.61 -6.92 -7.56
N THR A 18 19.57 -7.85 -7.55
CA THR A 18 19.54 -9.04 -6.70
C THR A 18 19.88 -8.80 -5.23
N GLY A 19 19.50 -9.73 -4.36
CA GLY A 19 19.92 -9.74 -2.95
C GLY A 19 21.43 -9.91 -2.77
N MET A 20 22.02 -9.20 -1.80
CA MET A 20 23.47 -9.16 -1.55
C MET A 20 24.12 -10.55 -1.42
N VAL A 21 23.47 -11.45 -0.66
CA VAL A 21 23.99 -12.79 -0.38
C VAL A 21 24.03 -13.65 -1.65
N ASP A 22 23.00 -13.54 -2.49
CA ASP A 22 22.93 -14.30 -3.73
C ASP A 22 23.93 -13.78 -4.75
N THR A 23 24.08 -12.45 -4.88
CA THR A 23 25.10 -11.83 -5.73
C THR A 23 26.51 -12.27 -5.34
N LYS A 24 26.83 -12.23 -4.04
CA LYS A 24 28.14 -12.65 -3.53
C LYS A 24 28.42 -14.11 -3.86
N LYS A 25 27.47 -15.01 -3.59
CA LYS A 25 27.64 -16.45 -3.86
C LYS A 25 27.81 -16.74 -5.35
N ALA A 26 27.07 -16.06 -6.21
CA ALA A 26 27.20 -16.23 -7.65
C ALA A 26 28.57 -15.79 -8.16
N LEU A 27 29.11 -14.68 -7.63
CA LEU A 27 30.47 -14.24 -7.97
C LEU A 27 31.54 -15.21 -7.47
N GLU A 28 31.36 -15.79 -6.28
CA GLU A 28 32.25 -16.83 -5.74
C GLU A 28 32.28 -18.07 -6.64
N GLU A 29 31.12 -18.55 -7.07
CA GLU A 29 30.97 -19.71 -7.97
C GLU A 29 31.48 -19.41 -9.40
N ALA A 30 31.29 -18.17 -9.86
CA ALA A 30 31.80 -17.70 -11.14
C ALA A 30 33.30 -17.43 -11.14
N GLY A 31 33.98 -17.45 -9.98
CA GLY A 31 35.38 -17.08 -9.88
C GLY A 31 35.64 -15.61 -10.18
N GLY A 32 34.66 -14.73 -9.88
CA GLY A 32 34.71 -13.30 -10.14
C GLY A 32 34.24 -12.88 -11.54
N ASP A 33 33.84 -13.81 -12.39
CA ASP A 33 33.31 -13.52 -13.74
C ASP A 33 31.86 -12.99 -13.65
N LEU A 34 31.65 -11.75 -14.11
CA LEU A 34 30.35 -11.07 -14.03
C LEU A 34 29.28 -11.70 -14.95
N GLU A 35 29.65 -12.13 -16.16
CA GLU A 35 28.72 -12.71 -17.11
C GLU A 35 28.27 -14.08 -16.61
N LYS A 36 29.22 -14.91 -16.17
CA LYS A 36 28.93 -16.22 -15.60
C LYS A 36 28.13 -16.10 -14.29
N ALA A 37 28.44 -15.12 -13.43
CA ALA A 37 27.65 -14.87 -12.23
C ALA A 37 26.21 -14.45 -12.56
N THR A 38 26.03 -13.67 -13.63
CA THR A 38 24.71 -13.30 -14.15
C THR A 38 23.91 -14.54 -14.58
N GLU A 39 24.53 -15.45 -15.33
CA GLU A 39 23.89 -16.71 -15.74
C GLU A 39 23.50 -17.57 -14.53
N ILE A 40 24.39 -17.70 -13.54
CA ILE A 40 24.13 -18.44 -12.30
C ILE A 40 22.92 -17.85 -11.57
N LEU A 41 22.85 -16.53 -11.42
CA LEU A 41 21.74 -15.85 -10.75
C LEU A 41 20.41 -16.09 -11.48
N ARG A 42 20.39 -15.98 -12.81
CA ARG A 42 19.18 -16.23 -13.61
C ARG A 42 18.70 -17.68 -13.48
N LEU A 43 19.61 -18.65 -13.58
CA LEU A 43 19.29 -20.08 -13.42
C LEU A 43 18.79 -20.40 -12.01
N LYS A 44 19.40 -19.79 -10.98
CA LYS A 44 19.01 -19.97 -9.58
C LYS A 44 17.65 -19.36 -9.29
N GLY A 45 17.38 -18.18 -9.85
CA GLY A 45 16.09 -17.50 -9.79
C GLY A 45 14.95 -18.36 -10.31
N ALA A 46 15.10 -18.88 -11.52
CA ALA A 46 14.11 -19.75 -12.16
C ALA A 46 13.82 -21.02 -11.35
N LYS A 47 14.84 -21.62 -10.72
CA LYS A 47 14.68 -22.80 -9.84
C LYS A 47 14.13 -22.47 -8.45
N GLY A 48 14.18 -21.20 -8.05
CA GLY A 48 13.96 -20.74 -6.69
C GLY A 48 12.54 -20.27 -6.40
N ASN A 49 11.82 -19.72 -7.38
CA ASN A 49 10.52 -19.06 -7.16
C ASN A 49 9.50 -19.91 -6.41
N ALA A 50 9.29 -21.17 -6.82
CA ALA A 50 8.35 -22.06 -6.15
C ALA A 50 8.70 -22.33 -4.67
N LYS A 51 10.00 -22.29 -4.32
CA LYS A 51 10.48 -22.49 -2.94
C LYS A 51 10.39 -21.23 -2.07
N ARG A 52 10.01 -20.09 -2.64
CA ARG A 52 9.92 -18.80 -1.95
C ARG A 52 8.50 -18.45 -1.52
N ALA A 53 7.49 -19.24 -1.88
CA ALA A 53 6.07 -18.92 -1.62
C ALA A 53 5.78 -18.64 -0.13
N ASP A 54 6.42 -19.39 0.78
CA ASP A 54 6.23 -19.27 2.23
C ASP A 54 7.04 -18.14 2.88
N ARG A 55 7.83 -17.39 2.09
CA ARG A 55 8.62 -16.27 2.63
C ARG A 55 7.73 -15.07 2.91
N SER A 56 8.09 -14.32 3.97
CA SER A 56 7.44 -13.07 4.33
C SER A 56 7.91 -11.93 3.43
N THR A 57 6.98 -11.08 3.02
CA THR A 57 7.19 -9.91 2.15
C THR A 57 6.80 -8.63 2.91
N SER A 58 7.62 -8.15 3.85
CA SER A 58 7.27 -7.00 4.69
C SER A 58 7.61 -5.64 4.06
N GLU A 59 8.34 -5.64 2.95
CA GLU A 59 8.80 -4.45 2.24
C GLU A 59 8.08 -4.34 0.89
N GLY A 60 8.29 -3.25 0.14
CA GLY A 60 7.64 -3.07 -1.16
C GLY A 60 7.33 -1.62 -1.47
N LEU A 61 6.23 -1.38 -2.20
CA LEU A 61 5.73 -0.04 -2.48
C LEU A 61 4.23 -0.01 -2.72
N VAL A 62 3.64 1.18 -2.59
CA VAL A 62 2.29 1.49 -3.05
C VAL A 62 2.39 2.38 -4.29
N ALA A 63 1.71 1.98 -5.36
CA ALA A 63 1.61 2.76 -6.59
C ALA A 63 0.14 3.04 -6.90
N ALA A 64 -0.14 4.22 -7.45
CA ALA A 64 -1.48 4.59 -7.85
C ALA A 64 -1.45 5.50 -9.07
N LYS A 65 -2.46 5.38 -9.93
CA LYS A 65 -2.65 6.23 -11.09
C LYS A 65 -4.13 6.55 -11.31
N GLU A 66 -4.36 7.71 -11.89
CA GLU A 66 -5.66 8.07 -12.44
C GLU A 66 -5.86 7.37 -13.79
N ASN A 67 -7.09 6.93 -14.03
CA ASN A 67 -7.57 6.27 -15.22
C ASN A 67 -8.35 7.27 -16.08
N ALA A 68 -8.49 7.00 -17.38
CA ALA A 68 -9.12 7.92 -18.33
C ALA A 68 -10.62 8.20 -18.06
N ASN A 69 -11.26 7.45 -17.17
CA ASN A 69 -12.70 7.49 -16.89
C ASN A 69 -13.07 8.17 -15.54
N GLY A 70 -12.15 8.94 -14.95
CA GLY A 70 -12.39 9.58 -13.64
C GLY A 70 -12.29 8.62 -12.45
N THR A 71 -11.68 7.45 -12.66
CA THR A 71 -11.37 6.49 -11.60
C THR A 71 -9.87 6.49 -11.34
N ALA A 72 -9.43 5.91 -10.22
CA ALA A 72 -8.03 5.68 -9.95
C ALA A 72 -7.79 4.26 -9.44
N THR A 73 -6.74 3.64 -9.95
CA THR A 73 -6.28 2.32 -9.53
C THR A 73 -5.09 2.48 -8.60
N MET A 74 -5.09 1.73 -7.50
CA MET A 74 -3.99 1.66 -6.55
C MET A 74 -3.62 0.20 -6.26
N ILE A 75 -2.33 -0.07 -6.15
CA ILE A 75 -1.79 -1.40 -5.84
C ILE A 75 -0.79 -1.33 -4.69
N GLU A 76 -0.66 -2.43 -3.97
CA GLU A 76 0.51 -2.72 -3.13
C GLU A 76 1.27 -3.90 -3.74
N LEU A 77 2.51 -3.63 -4.15
CA LEU A 77 3.45 -4.67 -4.57
C LEU A 77 4.50 -4.86 -3.48
N ALA A 78 4.59 -6.07 -2.93
CA ALA A 78 5.44 -6.40 -1.80
C ALA A 78 6.65 -7.24 -2.22
N CYS A 79 7.78 -7.06 -1.54
CA CYS A 79 9.02 -7.83 -1.66
C CYS A 79 9.60 -8.17 -0.27
N GLU A 80 10.70 -8.93 -0.23
CA GLU A 80 11.30 -9.37 1.04
C GLU A 80 12.13 -8.25 1.69
N THR A 81 12.86 -7.44 0.89
CA THR A 81 13.79 -6.44 1.43
C THR A 81 13.61 -5.03 0.88
N ASP A 82 14.00 -4.04 1.69
CA ASP A 82 14.00 -2.62 1.34
C ASP A 82 14.94 -2.29 0.18
N PHE A 83 16.00 -3.10 0.02
CA PHE A 83 16.96 -2.96 -1.05
C PHE A 83 16.37 -3.28 -2.42
N VAL A 84 15.54 -4.32 -2.52
CA VAL A 84 14.81 -4.61 -3.76
C VAL A 84 13.73 -3.57 -3.94
N ALA A 85 12.98 -3.21 -2.90
CA ALA A 85 11.90 -2.22 -2.97
C ALA A 85 12.35 -0.89 -3.60
N LYS A 86 13.54 -0.39 -3.24
CA LYS A 86 14.08 0.88 -3.77
C LYS A 86 14.85 0.75 -5.09
N GLY A 87 15.01 -0.45 -5.62
CA GLY A 87 15.71 -0.69 -6.88
C GLY A 87 14.86 -0.30 -8.09
N GLU A 88 15.49 0.27 -9.11
CA GLU A 88 14.81 0.75 -10.34
C GLU A 88 14.00 -0.35 -11.03
N LYS A 89 14.51 -1.60 -11.03
CA LYS A 89 13.80 -2.75 -11.61
C LYS A 89 12.48 -3.07 -10.90
N PHE A 90 12.45 -2.99 -9.57
CA PHE A 90 11.23 -3.25 -8.81
C PHE A 90 10.20 -2.13 -8.99
N VAL A 91 10.66 -0.88 -9.05
CA VAL A 91 9.80 0.27 -9.36
C VAL A 91 9.19 0.13 -10.76
N ALA A 92 10.00 -0.18 -11.77
CA ALA A 92 9.54 -0.37 -13.15
C ALA A 92 8.59 -1.57 -13.30
N LEU A 93 8.83 -2.66 -12.55
CA LEU A 93 7.90 -3.78 -12.44
C LEU A 93 6.55 -3.29 -11.90
N SER A 94 6.54 -2.54 -10.80
CA SER A 94 5.30 -2.02 -10.20
C SER A 94 4.56 -1.07 -11.14
N ASP A 95 5.25 -0.22 -11.89
CA ASP A 95 4.64 0.69 -12.86
C ASP A 95 3.92 -0.10 -13.97
N THR A 96 4.60 -1.12 -14.50
CA THR A 96 4.03 -1.99 -15.55
C THR A 96 2.83 -2.79 -15.03
N VAL A 97 2.92 -3.33 -13.81
CA VAL A 97 1.82 -4.05 -13.16
C VAL A 97 0.62 -3.14 -12.92
N LEU A 98 0.85 -1.92 -12.42
CA LEU A 98 -0.21 -0.92 -12.22
C LEU A 98 -0.89 -0.57 -13.54
N ASP A 99 -0.11 -0.35 -14.60
CA ASP A 99 -0.64 -0.02 -15.93
C ASP A 99 -1.50 -1.15 -16.51
N ALA A 100 -1.06 -2.40 -16.38
CA ALA A 100 -1.82 -3.57 -16.82
C ALA A 100 -3.15 -3.73 -16.06
N ILE A 101 -3.11 -3.62 -14.73
CA ILE A 101 -4.29 -3.74 -13.86
C ILE A 101 -5.29 -2.61 -14.15
N ALA A 102 -4.79 -1.38 -14.29
CA ALA A 102 -5.59 -0.22 -14.63
C ALA A 102 -6.27 -0.36 -16.01
N ALA A 103 -5.53 -0.83 -17.02
CA ALA A 103 -6.06 -1.05 -18.36
C ALA A 103 -7.12 -2.15 -18.40
N ALA A 104 -6.97 -3.20 -17.59
CA ALA A 104 -7.94 -4.27 -17.46
C ALA A 104 -9.18 -3.87 -16.62
N GLY A 105 -9.08 -2.81 -15.81
CA GLY A 105 -10.13 -2.42 -14.87
C GLY A 105 -10.32 -3.43 -13.73
N SER A 106 -9.29 -4.22 -13.41
CA SER A 106 -9.36 -5.29 -12.41
C SER A 106 -9.58 -4.71 -11.00
N THR A 107 -10.55 -5.26 -10.28
CA THR A 107 -10.94 -4.79 -8.94
C THR A 107 -10.60 -5.77 -7.83
N THR A 108 -10.28 -7.02 -8.19
CA THR A 108 -9.86 -8.07 -7.25
C THR A 108 -8.43 -8.52 -7.56
N ILE A 109 -7.78 -9.19 -6.58
CA ILE A 109 -6.44 -9.77 -6.78
C ILE A 109 -6.45 -10.83 -7.89
N GLU A 110 -7.48 -11.67 -7.95
CA GLU A 110 -7.60 -12.71 -8.96
C GLU A 110 -7.69 -12.12 -10.37
N GLU A 111 -8.56 -11.13 -10.57
CA GLU A 111 -8.67 -10.39 -11.83
C GLU A 111 -7.36 -9.65 -12.18
N ALA A 112 -6.68 -9.10 -11.18
CA ALA A 112 -5.46 -8.34 -11.39
C ALA A 112 -4.29 -9.23 -11.79
N LEU A 113 -4.15 -10.40 -11.17
CA LEU A 113 -3.12 -11.39 -11.51
C LEU A 113 -3.36 -12.00 -12.90
N ALA A 114 -4.62 -12.16 -13.30
CA ALA A 114 -5.00 -12.65 -14.63
C ALA A 114 -4.93 -11.57 -15.73
N ALA A 115 -4.76 -10.29 -15.38
CA ALA A 115 -4.76 -9.20 -16.33
C ALA A 115 -3.60 -9.32 -17.35
N PRO A 116 -3.79 -8.91 -18.62
CA PRO A 116 -2.73 -8.94 -19.61
C PRO A 116 -1.62 -7.90 -19.33
N ALA A 117 -0.37 -8.37 -19.29
CA ALA A 117 0.85 -7.57 -19.26
C ALA A 117 1.70 -7.90 -20.50
N GLY A 118 1.40 -7.25 -21.63
CA GLY A 118 2.01 -7.56 -22.92
C GLY A 118 1.52 -8.91 -23.46
N SER A 119 2.42 -9.86 -23.65
CA SER A 119 2.10 -11.20 -24.17
C SER A 119 1.80 -12.25 -23.09
N GLN A 120 1.87 -11.87 -21.82
CA GLN A 120 1.69 -12.75 -20.67
C GLN A 120 0.72 -12.13 -19.65
N THR A 121 0.41 -12.85 -18.59
CA THR A 121 -0.38 -12.33 -17.46
C THR A 121 0.48 -11.52 -16.48
N VAL A 122 -0.14 -10.68 -15.67
CA VAL A 122 0.52 -9.98 -14.56
C VAL A 122 1.18 -10.98 -13.60
N ALA A 123 0.55 -12.12 -13.31
CA ALA A 123 1.12 -13.15 -12.46
C ALA A 123 2.44 -13.72 -13.01
N GLU A 124 2.46 -14.05 -14.31
CA GLU A 124 3.66 -14.57 -14.98
C GLU A 124 4.76 -13.50 -15.02
N PHE A 125 4.40 -12.25 -15.34
CA PHE A 125 5.35 -11.14 -15.38
C PHE A 125 5.98 -10.85 -14.01
N ILE A 126 5.18 -10.83 -12.93
CA ILE A 126 5.70 -10.75 -11.56
C ILE A 126 6.62 -11.92 -11.25
N GLY A 127 6.26 -13.13 -11.67
CA GLY A 127 7.07 -14.34 -11.50
C GLY A 127 8.44 -14.22 -12.18
N ASP A 128 8.48 -13.79 -13.43
CA ASP A 128 9.72 -13.61 -14.20
C ASP A 128 10.65 -12.58 -13.53
N GLU A 129 10.13 -11.43 -13.13
CA GLU A 129 10.93 -10.40 -12.44
C GLU A 129 11.36 -10.85 -11.03
N ALA A 130 10.51 -11.58 -10.29
CA ALA A 130 10.87 -12.18 -9.01
C ALA A 130 12.03 -13.18 -9.13
N ALA A 131 12.06 -13.94 -10.22
CA ALA A 131 13.17 -14.86 -10.52
C ALA A 131 14.48 -14.06 -10.73
N ILE A 132 14.43 -12.95 -11.47
CA ILE A 132 15.58 -12.07 -11.70
C ILE A 132 16.04 -11.42 -10.39
N LEU A 133 15.13 -10.86 -9.62
CA LEU A 133 15.42 -10.10 -8.39
C LEU A 133 15.84 -11.01 -7.23
N GLY A 134 15.49 -12.29 -7.28
CA GLY A 134 15.94 -13.26 -6.28
C GLY A 134 15.12 -13.23 -4.98
N GLU A 135 13.96 -12.58 -4.97
CA GLU A 135 13.06 -12.44 -3.83
C GLU A 135 11.64 -12.90 -4.20
N LYS A 136 10.82 -13.25 -3.20
CA LYS A 136 9.38 -13.32 -3.37
C LYS A 136 8.87 -11.91 -3.68
N ILE A 137 8.07 -11.79 -4.75
CA ILE A 137 7.31 -10.57 -5.06
C ILE A 137 5.84 -10.96 -5.11
N GLU A 138 5.00 -10.13 -4.52
CA GLU A 138 3.59 -10.44 -4.32
C GLU A 138 2.74 -9.20 -4.50
N LEU A 139 1.75 -9.29 -5.39
CA LEU A 139 0.67 -8.31 -5.46
C LEU A 139 -0.29 -8.59 -4.30
N ARG A 140 -0.32 -7.70 -3.30
CA ARG A 140 -1.07 -7.94 -2.07
C ARG A 140 -2.46 -7.34 -2.08
N ARG A 141 -2.57 -6.13 -2.63
CA ARG A 141 -3.81 -5.36 -2.63
C ARG A 141 -3.98 -4.64 -3.95
N VAL A 142 -5.24 -4.54 -4.37
CA VAL A 142 -5.71 -3.75 -5.49
C VAL A 142 -6.95 -3.00 -5.01
N ALA A 143 -7.05 -1.73 -5.36
CA ALA A 143 -8.26 -0.94 -5.16
C ALA A 143 -8.52 -0.09 -6.40
N VAL A 144 -9.80 0.08 -6.73
CA VAL A 144 -10.27 1.04 -7.71
C VAL A 144 -11.23 1.98 -7.00
N VAL A 145 -10.96 3.28 -7.04
CA VAL A 145 -11.80 4.31 -6.45
C VAL A 145 -12.43 5.14 -7.57
N ASN A 146 -13.74 5.35 -7.48
CA ASN A 146 -14.51 6.12 -8.45
C ASN A 146 -14.86 7.49 -7.88
N GLY A 147 -14.82 8.53 -8.71
CA GLY A 147 -15.28 9.88 -8.38
C GLY A 147 -15.60 10.68 -9.65
N GLU A 148 -16.10 11.90 -9.48
CA GLU A 148 -16.10 12.87 -10.59
C GLU A 148 -14.66 13.32 -10.88
N HIS A 149 -13.89 13.50 -9.80
CA HIS A 149 -12.46 13.69 -9.77
C HIS A 149 -11.81 12.72 -8.78
N VAL A 150 -10.49 12.52 -8.92
CA VAL A 150 -9.70 11.73 -7.99
C VAL A 150 -8.49 12.50 -7.47
N ALA A 151 -8.18 12.34 -6.19
CA ALA A 151 -6.98 12.89 -5.57
C ALA A 151 -6.09 11.74 -5.10
N ILE A 152 -4.86 11.71 -5.61
CA ILE A 152 -3.85 10.69 -5.25
C ILE A 152 -2.79 11.34 -4.38
N TYR A 153 -2.50 10.72 -3.23
CA TYR A 153 -1.39 11.10 -2.37
C TYR A 153 -0.52 9.89 -2.05
N LEU A 154 0.73 9.94 -2.50
CA LEU A 154 1.75 8.92 -2.26
C LEU A 154 2.81 9.48 -1.32
N HIS A 155 3.01 8.83 -0.18
CA HIS A 155 3.93 9.27 0.87
C HIS A 155 5.09 8.28 1.04
N LYS A 156 6.30 8.85 1.06
CA LYS A 156 7.54 8.14 1.37
C LYS A 156 7.83 8.26 2.85
N THR A 157 7.90 7.14 3.57
CA THR A 157 8.26 7.12 5.00
C THR A 157 9.74 7.39 5.24
N SER A 158 10.58 7.19 4.21
CA SER A 158 12.00 7.55 4.18
C SER A 158 12.35 8.09 2.79
N LYS A 159 13.34 8.98 2.72
CA LYS A 159 13.81 9.58 1.46
C LYS A 159 14.29 8.53 0.44
N ASP A 160 14.85 7.43 0.95
CA ASP A 160 15.49 6.39 0.15
C ASP A 160 14.52 5.29 -0.31
N LEU A 161 13.26 5.33 0.15
CA LEU A 161 12.25 4.34 -0.19
C LEU A 161 11.29 4.88 -1.26
N PRO A 162 10.70 3.99 -2.09
CA PRO A 162 9.53 4.35 -2.88
C PRO A 162 8.34 4.64 -1.93
N PRO A 163 7.22 5.19 -2.43
CA PRO A 163 6.06 5.44 -1.60
C PRO A 163 5.62 4.18 -0.84
N GLN A 164 5.49 4.30 0.48
CA GLN A 164 5.10 3.22 1.38
C GLN A 164 3.65 3.35 1.85
N VAL A 165 3.07 4.55 1.70
CA VAL A 165 1.67 4.81 1.98
C VAL A 165 1.08 5.47 0.75
N GLY A 166 -0.04 4.94 0.28
CA GLY A 166 -0.80 5.55 -0.81
C GLY A 166 -2.25 5.75 -0.39
N VAL A 167 -2.81 6.86 -0.84
CA VAL A 167 -4.21 7.21 -0.67
C VAL A 167 -4.78 7.65 -2.00
N VAL A 168 -5.97 7.15 -2.29
CA VAL A 168 -6.82 7.65 -3.39
C VAL A 168 -8.15 8.09 -2.80
N VAL A 169 -8.63 9.27 -3.17
CA VAL A 169 -9.93 9.82 -2.78
C VAL A 169 -10.73 10.13 -4.04
N GLY A 170 -11.92 9.56 -4.17
CA GLY A 170 -12.90 9.98 -5.16
C GLY A 170 -13.73 11.14 -4.60
N TYR A 171 -13.87 12.22 -5.35
CA TYR A 171 -14.56 13.43 -4.90
C TYR A 171 -15.31 14.13 -6.04
N ALA A 172 -16.16 15.08 -5.70
CA ALA A 172 -16.79 16.03 -6.61
C ALA A 172 -16.57 17.47 -6.13
N GLY A 173 -16.58 18.43 -7.06
CA GLY A 173 -16.27 19.84 -6.85
C GLY A 173 -14.84 20.24 -7.27
N ASP A 174 -14.56 21.55 -7.30
CA ASP A 174 -13.39 22.09 -8.02
C ASP A 174 -12.15 22.39 -7.13
N ASP A 175 -12.28 22.31 -5.80
CA ASP A 175 -11.17 22.60 -4.86
C ASP A 175 -10.19 21.43 -4.74
N THR A 176 -9.34 21.30 -5.75
CA THR A 176 -8.29 20.27 -5.84
C THR A 176 -7.27 20.34 -4.70
N GLU A 177 -7.04 21.51 -4.09
CA GLU A 177 -6.09 21.65 -2.98
C GLU A 177 -6.67 21.02 -1.71
N THR A 178 -7.92 21.32 -1.40
CA THR A 178 -8.62 20.70 -0.26
C THR A 178 -8.77 19.20 -0.46
N ALA A 179 -9.14 18.72 -1.65
CA ALA A 179 -9.21 17.29 -1.95
C ALA A 179 -7.86 16.58 -1.71
N ARG A 180 -6.76 17.18 -2.20
CA ARG A 180 -5.40 16.67 -1.94
C ARG A 180 -5.06 16.69 -0.46
N SER A 181 -5.49 17.72 0.28
CA SER A 181 -5.25 17.77 1.72
C SER A 181 -6.05 16.72 2.49
N ILE A 182 -7.22 16.33 2.01
CA ILE A 182 -8.00 15.23 2.62
C ILE A 182 -7.30 13.90 2.38
N ALA A 183 -6.75 13.67 1.18
CA ALA A 183 -5.91 12.50 0.92
C ALA A 183 -4.69 12.43 1.86
N GLN A 184 -4.06 13.58 2.14
CA GLN A 184 -2.98 13.68 3.14
C GLN A 184 -3.46 13.37 4.55
N HIS A 185 -4.63 13.87 4.96
CA HIS A 185 -5.22 13.57 6.26
C HIS A 185 -5.44 12.06 6.41
N ILE A 186 -6.09 11.41 5.45
CA ILE A 186 -6.35 9.96 5.45
C ILE A 186 -5.05 9.17 5.58
N SER A 187 -3.96 9.60 4.92
CA SER A 187 -2.67 8.90 4.97
C SER A 187 -2.14 8.72 6.39
N PHE A 188 -2.40 9.70 7.26
CA PHE A 188 -2.01 9.71 8.66
C PHE A 188 -3.11 9.17 9.58
N ALA A 189 -4.34 9.69 9.45
CA ALA A 189 -5.44 9.42 10.36
C ALA A 189 -6.03 8.01 10.22
N ASN A 190 -5.79 7.34 9.08
CA ASN A 190 -6.17 5.96 8.82
C ASN A 190 -7.64 5.62 9.20
N PRO A 191 -8.64 6.40 8.73
CA PRO A 191 -10.03 5.99 8.87
C PRO A 191 -10.28 4.67 8.15
N ALA A 192 -11.14 3.83 8.73
CA ALA A 192 -11.60 2.59 8.13
C ALA A 192 -12.87 2.78 7.29
N HIS A 193 -13.68 3.80 7.62
CA HIS A 193 -14.97 4.07 7.02
C HIS A 193 -15.08 5.54 6.57
N LEU A 194 -15.97 5.82 5.63
CA LEU A 194 -16.25 7.21 5.21
C LEU A 194 -17.13 7.90 6.25
N THR A 195 -18.28 7.31 6.54
CA THR A 195 -19.27 7.83 7.48
C THR A 195 -19.41 6.93 8.71
N ARG A 196 -20.09 7.42 9.77
CA ARG A 196 -20.40 6.59 10.94
C ARG A 196 -21.42 5.48 10.59
N GLU A 197 -22.27 5.73 9.60
CA GLU A 197 -23.29 4.81 9.13
C GLU A 197 -22.68 3.62 8.38
N ASP A 198 -21.48 3.80 7.81
CA ASP A 198 -20.73 2.73 7.13
C ASP A 198 -20.05 1.75 8.10
N VAL A 199 -20.05 2.04 9.41
CA VAL A 199 -19.45 1.17 10.43
C VAL A 199 -20.38 -0.02 10.70
N PRO A 200 -19.91 -1.27 10.62
CA PRO A 200 -20.74 -2.45 10.87
C PRO A 200 -21.40 -2.41 12.25
N ALA A 201 -22.70 -2.71 12.30
CA ALA A 201 -23.47 -2.67 13.54
C ALA A 201 -22.89 -3.58 14.64
N GLU A 202 -22.30 -4.71 14.26
CA GLU A 202 -21.61 -5.63 15.16
C GLU A 202 -20.35 -5.02 15.82
N GLU A 203 -19.60 -4.19 15.10
CA GLU A 203 -18.45 -3.46 15.65
C GLU A 203 -18.93 -2.39 16.65
N VAL A 204 -19.97 -1.64 16.28
CA VAL A 204 -20.57 -0.63 17.15
C VAL A 204 -21.10 -1.23 18.44
N GLU A 205 -21.79 -2.37 18.38
CA GLU A 205 -22.32 -3.04 19.57
C GLU A 205 -21.24 -3.73 20.40
N SER A 206 -20.20 -4.28 19.76
CA SER A 206 -19.02 -4.78 20.46
C SER A 206 -18.34 -3.65 21.24
N GLU A 207 -18.08 -2.52 20.60
CA GLU A 207 -17.47 -1.34 21.23
C GLU A 207 -18.36 -0.82 22.36
N ARG A 208 -19.68 -0.73 22.16
CA ARG A 208 -20.66 -0.33 23.19
C ARG A 208 -20.54 -1.20 24.44
N ARG A 209 -20.42 -2.51 24.27
CA ARG A 209 -20.24 -3.45 25.39
C ARG A 209 -18.91 -3.20 26.11
N ILE A 210 -17.82 -3.07 25.36
CA ILE A 210 -16.48 -2.81 25.90
C ILE A 210 -16.48 -1.53 26.73
N VAL A 211 -16.96 -0.40 26.17
CA VAL A 211 -16.96 0.88 26.89
C VAL A 211 -17.87 0.89 28.11
N LYS A 212 -18.97 0.11 28.08
CA LYS A 212 -19.86 -0.09 29.23
C LYS A 212 -19.15 -0.84 30.37
N GLU A 213 -18.47 -1.93 30.05
CA GLU A 213 -17.73 -2.73 31.03
C GLU A 213 -16.58 -1.93 31.64
N ILE A 214 -15.79 -1.23 30.81
CA ILE A 214 -14.73 -0.33 31.28
C ILE A 214 -15.30 0.74 32.21
N SER A 215 -16.38 1.43 31.81
CA SER A 215 -16.98 2.50 32.62
C SER A 215 -17.53 1.99 33.96
N ARG A 216 -18.07 0.76 34.00
CA ARG A 216 -18.49 0.12 35.27
C ARG A 216 -17.29 -0.20 36.17
N SER A 217 -16.21 -0.76 35.60
CA SER A 217 -15.00 -1.08 36.38
C SER A 217 -14.30 0.17 36.94
N GLU A 218 -14.44 1.32 36.26
CA GLU A 218 -13.98 2.62 36.75
C GLU A 218 -14.87 3.22 37.86
N GLY A 219 -15.93 2.51 38.29
CA GLY A 219 -16.83 2.96 39.35
C GLY A 219 -17.76 4.11 38.94
N LYS A 220 -18.02 4.29 37.64
CA LYS A 220 -18.94 5.34 37.16
C LYS A 220 -20.39 5.02 37.60
N PRO A 221 -21.19 6.00 38.04
CA PRO A 221 -22.57 5.75 38.47
C PRO A 221 -23.45 5.17 37.35
N GLU A 222 -24.29 4.18 37.65
CA GLU A 222 -25.21 3.54 36.67
C GLU A 222 -26.08 4.57 35.92
N ALA A 223 -26.57 5.59 36.62
CA ALA A 223 -27.39 6.65 36.02
C ALA A 223 -26.63 7.51 34.98
N ALA A 224 -25.30 7.59 35.07
CA ALA A 224 -24.47 8.35 34.13
C ALA A 224 -23.94 7.47 32.98
N LEU A 225 -24.01 6.14 33.09
CA LEU A 225 -23.46 5.21 32.10
C LEU A 225 -23.99 5.45 30.68
N PRO A 226 -25.30 5.65 30.43
CA PRO A 226 -25.78 5.85 29.06
C PRO A 226 -25.09 7.01 28.35
N LYS A 227 -24.95 8.15 29.03
CA LYS A 227 -24.29 9.35 28.49
C LYS A 227 -22.78 9.16 28.31
N ILE A 228 -22.13 8.44 29.22
CA ILE A 228 -20.69 8.13 29.12
C ILE A 228 -20.42 7.21 27.93
N ILE A 229 -21.24 6.17 27.76
CA ILE A 229 -21.15 5.23 26.65
C ILE A 229 -21.34 5.96 25.33
N GLU A 230 -22.35 6.83 25.23
CA GLU A 230 -22.58 7.65 24.04
C GLU A 230 -21.38 8.55 23.71
N GLY A 231 -20.80 9.22 24.70
CA GLY A 231 -19.59 10.04 24.51
C GLY A 231 -18.38 9.22 24.05
N ARG A 232 -18.16 8.03 24.62
CA ARG A 232 -17.06 7.14 24.23
C ARG A 232 -17.26 6.54 22.84
N LEU A 233 -18.49 6.18 22.47
CA LEU A 233 -18.81 5.78 21.10
C LEU A 233 -18.60 6.92 20.11
N GLY A 234 -18.92 8.16 20.50
CA GLY A 234 -18.57 9.34 19.70
C GLY A 234 -17.06 9.44 19.44
N ALA A 235 -16.22 9.18 20.45
CA ALA A 235 -14.77 9.14 20.28
C ALA A 235 -14.31 7.97 19.38
N PHE A 236 -14.94 6.81 19.46
CA PHE A 236 -14.70 5.69 18.55
C PHE A 236 -14.99 6.07 17.09
N PHE A 237 -16.16 6.67 16.82
CA PHE A 237 -16.49 7.12 15.46
C PHE A 237 -15.49 8.16 14.93
N LYS A 238 -15.02 9.09 15.77
CA LYS A 238 -13.94 10.03 15.42
C LYS A 238 -12.61 9.33 15.07
N GLN A 239 -12.39 8.08 15.48
CA GLN A 239 -11.19 7.32 15.11
C GLN A 239 -11.38 6.59 13.79
N VAL A 240 -12.56 5.99 13.56
CA VAL A 240 -12.76 5.05 12.46
C VAL A 240 -13.46 5.64 11.23
N ALA A 241 -14.24 6.71 11.38
CA ALA A 241 -15.01 7.33 10.30
C ALA A 241 -14.40 8.67 9.87
N LEU A 242 -14.06 8.79 8.58
CA LEU A 242 -13.38 9.96 8.02
C LEU A 242 -14.14 11.26 8.28
N LEU A 243 -15.45 11.30 8.03
CA LEU A 243 -16.24 12.54 8.16
C LEU A 243 -16.35 13.04 9.60
N GLU A 244 -16.11 12.17 10.58
CA GLU A 244 -16.11 12.47 12.02
C GLU A 244 -14.75 12.98 12.52
N GLN A 245 -13.68 12.71 11.77
CA GLN A 245 -12.32 13.03 12.18
C GLN A 245 -12.11 14.54 12.26
N GLU A 246 -11.32 14.95 13.26
CA GLU A 246 -10.78 16.30 13.37
C GLU A 246 -9.69 16.49 12.30
N TYR A 247 -9.79 17.56 11.53
CA TYR A 247 -8.91 17.77 10.41
C TYR A 247 -7.47 18.04 10.86
N ALA A 248 -6.52 17.31 10.30
CA ALA A 248 -5.13 17.32 10.79
C ALA A 248 -4.43 18.68 10.64
N ARG A 249 -4.88 19.54 9.71
CA ARG A 249 -4.33 20.89 9.54
C ARG A 249 -5.01 21.95 10.42
N ASP A 250 -6.27 21.72 10.80
CA ASP A 250 -7.01 22.57 11.74
C ASP A 250 -7.98 21.71 12.55
N ASN A 251 -7.58 21.39 13.79
CA ASN A 251 -8.35 20.52 14.68
C ASN A 251 -9.63 21.17 15.21
N LYS A 252 -9.92 22.43 14.86
CA LYS A 252 -11.20 23.08 15.14
C LYS A 252 -12.30 22.65 14.18
N LEU A 253 -11.93 22.10 13.03
CA LEU A 253 -12.85 21.67 11.98
C LEU A 253 -12.85 20.14 11.89
N THR A 254 -14.03 19.57 11.62
CA THR A 254 -14.13 18.18 11.18
C THR A 254 -13.92 18.08 9.68
N ILE A 255 -13.56 16.91 9.17
CA ILE A 255 -13.49 16.69 7.72
C ILE A 255 -14.82 17.00 7.03
N SER A 256 -15.95 16.63 7.66
CA SER A 256 -17.28 16.99 7.14
C SER A 256 -17.46 18.50 6.98
N GLN A 257 -17.00 19.30 7.95
CA GLN A 257 -17.08 20.76 7.88
C GLN A 257 -16.15 21.31 6.79
N VAL A 258 -14.92 20.80 6.67
CA VAL A 258 -13.96 21.19 5.63
C VAL A 258 -14.51 20.92 4.23
N LEU A 259 -15.10 19.74 4.01
CA LEU A 259 -15.74 19.39 2.74
C LEU A 259 -16.89 20.34 2.41
N LYS A 260 -17.75 20.61 3.39
CA LYS A 260 -18.88 21.54 3.22
C LYS A 260 -18.42 22.95 2.86
N ASP A 261 -17.41 23.48 3.57
CA ASP A 261 -16.94 24.85 3.36
C ASP A 261 -16.19 25.04 2.03
N SER A 262 -15.60 23.97 1.51
CA SER A 262 -14.93 23.94 0.19
C SER A 262 -15.88 23.56 -0.96
N GLY A 263 -17.14 23.23 -0.67
CA GLY A 263 -18.10 22.78 -1.69
C GLY A 263 -17.76 21.41 -2.28
N LEU A 264 -16.99 20.58 -1.56
CA LEU A 264 -16.60 19.25 -1.99
C LEU A 264 -17.49 18.17 -1.37
N THR A 265 -17.60 17.03 -2.07
CA THR A 265 -18.10 15.77 -1.50
C THR A 265 -17.13 14.65 -1.79
N VAL A 266 -17.09 13.63 -0.93
CA VAL A 266 -16.25 12.43 -1.11
C VAL A 266 -17.16 11.24 -1.37
N SER A 267 -16.90 10.52 -2.47
CA SER A 267 -17.62 9.30 -2.85
C SER A 267 -17.02 8.05 -2.24
N GLY A 268 -15.72 8.08 -1.90
CA GLY A 268 -15.00 6.97 -1.31
C GLY A 268 -13.50 7.21 -1.29
N PHE A 269 -12.79 6.34 -0.60
CA PHE A 269 -11.33 6.39 -0.57
C PHE A 269 -10.75 5.00 -0.40
N ALA A 270 -9.46 4.86 -0.73
CA ALA A 270 -8.66 3.70 -0.40
C ALA A 270 -7.33 4.18 0.20
N ARG A 271 -6.82 3.43 1.18
CA ARG A 271 -5.52 3.68 1.80
C ARG A 271 -4.76 2.37 1.92
N PHE A 272 -3.57 2.29 1.34
CA PHE A 272 -2.63 1.20 1.57
C PHE A 272 -1.40 1.70 2.32
N LYS A 273 -0.84 0.81 3.13
CA LYS A 273 0.46 0.98 3.79
C LYS A 273 1.22 -0.33 3.67
N VAL A 274 2.41 -0.31 3.09
CA VAL A 274 3.27 -1.49 2.91
C VAL A 274 3.42 -2.21 4.25
N GLY A 275 3.19 -3.52 4.23
CA GLY A 275 3.39 -4.40 5.39
C GLY A 275 2.40 -4.21 6.55
N ALA A 276 1.35 -3.40 6.37
CA ALA A 276 0.27 -3.21 7.34
C ALA A 276 -0.81 -4.29 7.25
#